data_AF-A0A061M348-F1
#
_entry.id   AF-A0A061M348-F1
#
_cell.length_a   1.000
_cell.length_b   1.000
_cell.length_c   1.000
_cell.angle_alpha   90.00
_cell.angle_beta   90.00
_cell.angle_gamma   90.00
#
_symmetry.space_group_name_H-M   'P 1'
#
loop_
_entity.id
_entity.type
_entity.pdbx_description
1 polymer ?
#
loop_
_entity_poly.entity_id
_entity_poly.type
_entity_poly.pdbx_seq_one_letter_code
_entity_poly.pdbx_strand_id
1 'polypeptide(L)'
;MVTSVAHAHADAKIDQERLSKKAASSLTQRERQSLAWASPGKTMEEIGTILDVTARAVKFHLDNARRSLAAPTVTQAVAPAVRYGLVP
;
A
#
# COMPACT_ATOMS: atom_id res chain seq x y z
N MET A 1 -30.49 -6.91 -28.45
CA MET A 1 -30.28 -6.60 -27.02
C MET A 1 -28.82 -6.82 -26.68
N VAL A 2 -27.93 -5.86 -26.97
CA VAL A 2 -26.47 -5.98 -26.75
C VAL A 2 -25.89 -4.68 -26.18
N THR A 3 -25.92 -4.52 -24.85
CA THR A 3 -25.26 -3.39 -24.13
C THR A 3 -24.83 -3.82 -22.72
N SER A 4 -24.08 -4.92 -22.58
CA SER A 4 -23.67 -5.43 -21.24
C SER A 4 -22.20 -5.85 -21.13
N VAL A 5 -21.30 -5.20 -21.87
CA VAL A 5 -19.85 -5.34 -21.65
C VAL A 5 -19.18 -4.01 -21.29
N ALA A 6 -19.74 -2.87 -21.74
CA ALA A 6 -19.15 -1.55 -21.48
C ALA A 6 -19.34 -1.02 -20.05
N HIS A 7 -20.48 -1.27 -19.40
CA HIS A 7 -20.75 -0.72 -18.05
C HIS A 7 -19.88 -1.35 -16.96
N ALA A 8 -19.60 -2.66 -17.02
CA ALA A 8 -18.81 -3.36 -16.01
C ALA A 8 -17.37 -2.82 -15.85
N HIS A 9 -16.75 -2.39 -16.95
CA HIS A 9 -15.42 -1.78 -16.91
C HIS A 9 -15.42 -0.37 -16.29
N ALA A 10 -16.52 0.38 -16.45
CA ALA A 10 -16.66 1.71 -15.85
C ALA A 10 -16.85 1.61 -14.33
N ASP A 11 -17.69 0.68 -13.87
CA ASP A 11 -17.95 0.45 -12.45
C ASP A 11 -16.70 -0.03 -11.71
N ALA A 12 -15.94 -0.96 -12.31
CA ALA A 12 -14.68 -1.44 -11.74
C ALA A 12 -13.63 -0.33 -11.58
N LYS A 13 -13.57 0.63 -12.53
CA LYS A 13 -12.66 1.79 -12.41
C LYS A 13 -13.07 2.71 -11.27
N ILE A 14 -14.36 2.99 -11.12
CA ILE A 14 -14.89 3.84 -10.04
C ILE A 14 -14.61 3.19 -8.67
N ASP A 15 -14.84 1.90 -8.53
CA ASP A 15 -14.58 1.19 -7.28
C ASP A 15 -13.08 1.10 -6.97
N GLN A 16 -12.24 0.90 -7.99
CA GLN A 16 -10.79 0.94 -7.82
C GLN A 16 -10.31 2.32 -7.33
N GLU A 17 -10.82 3.42 -7.90
CA GLU A 17 -10.48 4.79 -7.46
C GLU A 17 -10.95 5.06 -6.03
N ARG A 18 -12.12 4.55 -5.64
CA ARG A 18 -12.61 4.66 -4.25
C ARG A 18 -11.72 3.89 -3.29
N LEU A 19 -11.33 2.67 -3.66
CA LEU A 19 -10.45 1.83 -2.84
C LEU A 19 -9.05 2.43 -2.72
N SER A 20 -8.49 2.98 -3.81
CA SER A 20 -7.18 3.64 -3.77
C SER A 20 -7.21 4.88 -2.89
N LYS A 21 -8.26 5.72 -2.99
CA LYS A 21 -8.44 6.90 -2.16
C LYS A 21 -8.61 6.54 -0.69
N LYS A 22 -9.40 5.50 -0.38
CA LYS A 22 -9.56 4.97 0.98
C LYS A 22 -8.24 4.47 1.54
N ALA A 23 -7.50 3.68 0.76
CA ALA A 23 -6.20 3.17 1.17
C ALA A 23 -5.20 4.32 1.39
N ALA A 24 -5.18 5.32 0.50
CA ALA A 24 -4.35 6.52 0.64
C ALA A 24 -4.65 7.31 1.92
N SER A 25 -5.92 7.47 2.28
CA SER A 25 -6.32 8.11 3.53
C SER A 25 -6.03 7.26 4.78
N SER A 26 -5.90 5.93 4.62
CA SER A 26 -5.72 5.00 5.74
C SER A 26 -4.26 4.83 6.14
N LEU A 27 -3.30 5.06 5.23
CA LEU A 27 -1.88 5.06 5.57
C LEU A 27 -1.41 6.45 5.98
N THR A 28 -0.56 6.50 6.99
CA THR A 28 0.23 7.69 7.28
C THR A 28 1.38 7.85 6.27
N GLN A 29 2.00 9.03 6.24
CA GLN A 29 3.17 9.27 5.38
C GLN A 29 4.33 8.33 5.70
N ARG A 30 4.61 8.09 6.99
CA ARG A 30 5.70 7.21 7.43
C ARG A 30 5.44 5.74 7.09
N GLU A 31 4.18 5.32 7.17
CA GLU A 31 3.75 3.98 6.75
C GLU A 31 3.95 3.78 5.24
N ARG A 32 3.53 4.74 4.41
CA ARG A 32 3.78 4.70 2.96
C ARG A 32 5.26 4.69 2.62
N GLN A 33 6.06 5.55 3.23
CA GLN A 33 7.51 5.61 3.00
C GLN A 33 8.19 4.29 3.37
N SER A 34 7.86 3.73 4.54
CA SER A 34 8.42 2.45 4.96
C SER A 34 8.04 1.33 3.99
N LEU A 35 6.78 1.30 3.54
CA LEU A 35 6.29 0.30 2.59
C LEU A 35 6.90 0.46 1.19
N ALA A 36 7.16 1.70 0.75
CA ALA A 36 7.81 1.99 -0.53
C ALA A 36 9.24 1.46 -0.58
N TRP A 37 9.99 1.55 0.52
CA TRP A 37 11.33 0.96 0.59
C TRP A 37 11.31 -0.56 0.82
N ALA A 38 10.26 -1.10 1.45
CA ALA A 38 10.08 -2.54 1.57
C ALA A 38 9.73 -3.21 0.23
N SER A 39 9.07 -2.50 -0.69
CA SER A 39 8.72 -2.99 -2.04
C SER A 39 9.91 -3.58 -2.82
N PRO A 40 11.08 -2.90 -2.95
CA PRO A 40 12.29 -3.44 -3.57
C PRO A 40 13.05 -4.45 -2.69
N GLY A 41 12.55 -4.82 -1.51
CA GLY A 41 13.14 -5.83 -0.64
C GLY A 41 14.19 -5.31 0.36
N LYS A 42 14.18 -4.01 0.69
CA LYS A 42 15.07 -3.47 1.73
C LYS A 42 14.74 -4.03 3.11
N THR A 43 15.79 -4.27 3.89
CA THR A 43 15.68 -4.71 5.28
C THR A 43 15.22 -3.57 6.19
N MET A 44 14.65 -3.90 7.35
CA MET A 44 14.19 -2.87 8.31
C MET A 44 15.33 -1.97 8.82
N GLU A 45 16.56 -2.50 8.88
CA GLU A 45 17.75 -1.74 9.25
C GLU A 45 18.11 -0.72 8.16
N GLU A 46 18.21 -1.15 6.89
CA GLU A 46 18.46 -0.23 5.77
C GLU A 46 17.38 0.84 5.65
N ILE A 47 16.10 0.47 5.78
CA ILE A 47 14.98 1.42 5.75
C ILE A 47 15.11 2.42 6.91
N GLY A 48 15.52 1.95 8.09
CA GLY A 48 15.75 2.79 9.26
C GLY A 48 16.83 3.83 9.00
N THR A 49 17.95 3.41 8.41
CA THR A 49 19.02 4.29 7.97
C THR A 49 18.53 5.31 6.93
N ILE A 50 17.72 4.90 5.95
CA ILE A 50 17.19 5.79 4.90
C ILE A 50 16.21 6.83 5.45
N LEU A 51 15.35 6.43 6.40
CA LEU A 51 14.28 7.28 6.93
C LEU A 51 14.65 8.02 8.22
N ASP A 52 15.89 7.85 8.68
CA ASP A 52 16.45 8.37 9.94
C ASP A 52 15.61 7.98 11.17
N VAL A 53 15.29 6.68 11.27
CA VAL A 53 14.54 6.09 12.38
C VAL A 53 15.11 4.72 12.76
N THR A 54 14.76 4.22 13.94
CA THR A 54 15.20 2.88 14.34
C THR A 54 14.50 1.77 13.54
N ALA A 55 15.16 0.63 13.35
CA ALA A 55 14.54 -0.56 12.74
C ALA A 55 13.23 -0.98 13.45
N ARG A 56 13.15 -0.73 14.77
CA ARG A 56 11.92 -0.96 15.55
C ARG A 56 10.78 -0.02 15.13
N ALA A 57 11.08 1.25 14.87
CA ALA A 57 10.09 2.20 14.35
C ALA A 57 9.64 1.82 12.93
N VAL A 58 10.57 1.38 12.07
CA VAL A 58 10.23 0.84 10.74
C VAL A 58 9.27 -0.35 10.88
N LYS A 59 9.58 -1.31 11.76
CA LYS A 59 8.69 -2.45 12.01
C LYS A 59 7.29 -2.00 12.43
N PHE A 60 7.19 -1.03 13.33
CA PHE A 60 5.91 -0.46 13.76
C PHE A 60 5.13 0.15 12.59
N HIS A 61 5.77 0.95 11.75
CA HIS A 61 5.15 1.54 10.57
C HIS A 61 4.71 0.48 9.56
N LEU A 62 5.54 -0.54 9.28
CA LEU A 62 5.18 -1.63 8.38
C LEU A 62 4.02 -2.49 8.91
N ASP A 63 3.99 -2.75 10.22
CA ASP A 63 2.89 -3.49 10.85
C ASP A 63 1.57 -2.70 10.82
N ASN A 64 1.62 -1.36 10.95
CA ASN A 64 0.44 -0.52 10.78
C ASN A 64 -0.01 -0.48 9.31
N ALA A 65 0.92 -0.24 8.38
CA ALA A 65 0.64 -0.21 6.94
C ALA A 65 -0.05 -1.50 6.49
N ARG A 66 0.50 -2.65 6.91
CA ARG A 66 -0.05 -3.98 6.67
C ARG A 66 -1.48 -4.11 7.21
N ARG A 67 -1.72 -3.66 8.44
CA ARG A 67 -3.06 -3.69 9.07
C ARG A 67 -4.05 -2.79 8.34
N SER A 68 -3.65 -1.57 7.97
CA SER A 68 -4.48 -0.63 7.20
C SER A 68 -4.83 -1.18 5.81
N LEU A 69 -3.94 -1.97 5.22
CA LEU A 69 -4.16 -2.65 3.93
C LEU A 69 -4.80 -4.05 4.06
N ALA A 70 -5.16 -4.46 5.27
CA ALA A 70 -5.73 -5.78 5.57
C ALA A 70 -4.90 -6.96 5.02
N ALA A 71 -3.57 -6.84 5.05
CA ALA A 71 -2.66 -7.86 4.54
C ALA A 71 -2.13 -8.77 5.67
N PRO A 72 -1.86 -10.07 5.42
CA PRO A 72 -1.31 -10.97 6.44
C PRO A 72 0.17 -10.72 6.73
N THR A 73 0.93 -10.31 5.72
CA THR A 73 2.37 -10.02 5.81
C THR A 73 2.71 -8.69 5.14
N VAL A 74 3.87 -8.12 5.47
CA VAL A 74 4.35 -6.87 4.83
C VAL A 74 4.53 -7.06 3.33
N THR A 75 5.12 -8.18 2.91
CA THR A 75 5.27 -8.53 1.49
C THR A 75 3.94 -8.60 0.77
N GLN A 76 2.92 -9.21 1.38
CA GLN A 76 1.57 -9.24 0.83
C GLN A 76 0.87 -7.88 0.85
N ALA A 77 1.32 -6.92 1.66
CA ALA A 77 0.82 -5.55 1.66
C ALA A 77 1.37 -4.71 0.48
N VAL A 78 2.50 -5.12 -0.12
CA VAL A 78 3.07 -4.44 -1.29
C VAL A 78 2.13 -4.55 -2.50
N ALA A 79 1.59 -5.74 -2.77
CA ALA A 79 0.69 -5.95 -3.91
C ALA A 79 -0.54 -5.01 -3.94
N PRO A 80 -1.36 -4.89 -2.87
CA PRO A 80 -2.45 -3.92 -2.84
C PRO A 80 -1.94 -2.47 -2.86
N ALA A 81 -0.81 -2.17 -2.21
CA ALA A 81 -0.25 -0.82 -2.25
C ALA A 81 0.13 -0.37 -3.68
N VAL A 82 0.73 -1.26 -4.48
CA VAL A 82 1.03 -1.01 -5.90
C VAL A 82 -0.27 -0.86 -6.70
N ARG A 83 -1.24 -1.77 -6.50
CA ARG A 83 -2.56 -1.69 -7.19
C ARG A 83 -3.32 -0.39 -6.91
N TYR A 84 -3.12 0.18 -5.73
CA TYR A 84 -3.71 1.45 -5.31
C TYR A 84 -2.84 2.68 -5.64
N GLY A 85 -1.65 2.50 -6.23
CA GLY A 85 -0.74 3.61 -6.55
C GLY A 85 -0.15 4.32 -5.33
N LEU A 86 -0.04 3.62 -4.20
CA LEU A 86 0.47 4.16 -2.93
C LEU A 86 1.98 4.07 -2.79
N VAL A 87 2.59 3.17 -3.53
CA VAL A 87 4.03 2.91 -3.59
C VAL A 87 4.41 2.71 -5.07
N PRO A 88 5.64 3.08 -5.45
CA PRO A 88 6.13 2.92 -6.82
C PRO A 88 6.26 1.45 -7.25
#